data_AF-A0A9D4W7E1-F1
#
_entry.id   AF-A0A9D4W7E1-F1
#
_cell.length_a   1.000
_cell.length_b   1.000
_cell.length_c   1.000
_cell.angle_alpha   90.00
_cell.angle_beta   90.00
_cell.angle_gamma   90.00
#
_symmetry.space_group_name_H-M   'P 1'
#
loop_
_entity.id
_entity.type
_entity.pdbx_description
1 polymer ?
#
loop_
_entity_poly.entity_id
_entity_poly.type
_entity_poly.pdbx_seq_one_letter_code
_entity_poly.pdbx_strand_id
1 'polypeptide(L)'
;MKTLYWWNIRGVAKNYAILALKRLILTNKPDMVFLAEPSMDVNNFPKDWLGKLDLKPFAFNNMLHLLPTLWCLGKSNLSHVVIYSDDQQRKHLSNSLQSRIPNTLCCFIGDFNAIISADEYKGNHWTSSIPMQDFFHWSVSNHYIHIPTLGNKFTWSNGRKGRQLTEKRLDREAYSVLALAAVPAGVAVATVSDLEFNLYGKMANPTHRYSGKMAKLN
;
A
#
# COMPACT_ATOMS: atom_id res chain seq x y z
N MET A 1 4.79 -8.85 -16.66
CA MET A 1 4.60 -7.84 -15.60
C MET A 1 5.97 -7.32 -15.20
N LYS A 2 6.14 -6.00 -15.13
CA LYS A 2 7.40 -5.30 -14.87
C LYS A 2 7.26 -4.30 -13.72
N THR A 3 6.08 -3.72 -13.50
CA THR A 3 5.89 -2.65 -12.49
C THR A 3 4.59 -2.77 -11.69
N LEU A 4 4.71 -2.73 -10.37
CA LEU A 4 3.59 -2.81 -9.42
C LEU A 4 3.68 -1.66 -8.40
N TYR A 5 2.54 -1.02 -8.11
CA TYR A 5 2.46 0.02 -7.09
C TYR A 5 1.47 -0.33 -5.98
N TRP A 6 1.87 -0.10 -4.72
CA TRP A 6 0.99 -0.13 -3.55
C TRP A 6 0.80 1.27 -3.00
N TRP A 7 -0.44 1.65 -2.69
CA TRP A 7 -0.74 2.94 -2.09
C TRP A 7 -1.92 2.85 -1.11
N ASN A 8 -1.66 3.11 0.18
CA ASN A 8 -2.72 3.46 1.12
C ASN A 8 -3.21 4.91 0.81
N ILE A 9 -4.29 5.03 0.04
CA ILE A 9 -4.76 6.31 -0.55
C ILE A 9 -5.59 7.14 0.44
N ARG A 10 -6.11 6.53 1.51
CA ARG A 10 -6.93 7.19 2.56
C ARG A 10 -8.06 8.07 1.99
N GLY A 11 -8.84 7.49 1.07
CA GLY A 11 -9.97 8.13 0.42
C GLY A 11 -9.66 8.62 -1.00
N VAL A 12 -10.09 7.84 -2.00
CA VAL A 12 -9.90 8.14 -3.43
C VAL A 12 -10.84 9.25 -3.94
N ALA A 13 -11.96 9.50 -3.25
CA ALA A 13 -12.97 10.50 -3.65
C ALA A 13 -12.42 11.95 -3.74
N LYS A 14 -11.28 12.20 -3.10
CA LYS A 14 -10.73 13.55 -2.96
C LYS A 14 -10.10 13.96 -4.29
N ASN A 15 -10.44 15.15 -4.80
CA ASN A 15 -9.91 15.65 -6.09
C ASN A 15 -8.39 15.54 -6.21
N TYR A 16 -7.68 15.84 -5.11
CA TYR A 16 -6.24 15.73 -5.07
C TYR A 16 -5.73 14.28 -5.23
N ALA A 17 -6.47 13.30 -4.71
CA ALA A 17 -6.09 11.90 -4.73
C ALA A 17 -6.28 11.36 -6.15
N ILE A 18 -7.37 11.73 -6.81
CA ILE A 18 -7.63 11.43 -8.23
C ILE A 18 -6.52 12.01 -9.12
N LEU A 19 -6.14 13.27 -8.91
CA LEU A 19 -5.08 13.92 -9.69
C LEU A 19 -3.70 13.27 -9.46
N ALA A 20 -3.36 12.97 -8.20
CA ALA A 20 -2.11 12.28 -7.88
C ALA A 20 -2.08 10.86 -8.47
N LEU A 21 -3.19 10.11 -8.38
CA LEU A 21 -3.33 8.79 -8.99
C LEU A 21 -3.16 8.84 -10.51
N LYS A 22 -3.82 9.79 -11.18
CA LYS A 22 -3.68 9.98 -12.63
C LYS A 22 -2.23 10.15 -13.04
N ARG A 23 -1.48 10.96 -12.29
CA ARG A 23 -0.07 11.26 -12.58
C ARG A 23 0.82 10.08 -12.33
N LEU A 24 0.64 9.39 -11.20
CA LEU A 24 1.35 8.15 -10.92
C LEU A 24 1.20 7.16 -12.07
N ILE A 25 -0.03 6.98 -12.57
CA ILE A 25 -0.32 6.05 -13.67
C ILE A 25 0.32 6.54 -14.98
N LEU A 26 0.16 7.82 -15.33
CA LEU A 26 0.70 8.35 -16.59
C LEU A 26 2.24 8.40 -16.62
N THR A 27 2.87 8.71 -15.49
CA THR A 27 4.33 8.81 -15.37
C THR A 27 4.99 7.45 -15.37
N ASN A 28 4.47 6.51 -14.57
CA ASN A 28 5.13 5.22 -14.35
C ASN A 28 4.58 4.08 -15.21
N LYS A 29 3.40 4.26 -15.83
CA LYS A 29 2.69 3.26 -16.67
C LYS A 29 2.67 1.87 -16.02
N PRO A 30 2.24 1.76 -14.76
CA PRO A 30 2.31 0.52 -13.99
C PRO A 30 1.49 -0.58 -14.63
N ASP A 31 1.93 -1.83 -14.49
CA ASP A 31 1.13 -2.99 -14.90
C ASP A 31 0.01 -3.28 -13.88
N MET A 32 0.28 -3.03 -12.60
CA MET A 32 -0.69 -3.18 -11.51
C MET A 32 -0.59 -2.05 -10.48
N VAL A 33 -1.73 -1.66 -9.92
CA VAL A 33 -1.85 -0.68 -8.84
C VAL A 33 -2.82 -1.21 -7.79
N PHE A 34 -2.36 -1.25 -6.54
CA PHE A 34 -3.14 -1.64 -5.37
C PHE A 34 -3.43 -0.40 -4.53
N LEU A 35 -4.71 -0.09 -4.32
CA LEU A 35 -5.15 1.05 -3.54
C LEU A 35 -5.80 0.58 -2.24
N ALA A 36 -5.10 0.79 -1.12
CA ALA A 36 -5.63 0.55 0.22
C ALA A 36 -6.43 1.76 0.73
N GLU A 37 -7.49 1.48 1.49
CA GLU A 37 -8.41 2.48 2.06
C GLU A 37 -8.97 3.49 1.03
N PRO A 38 -9.56 3.04 -0.10
CA PRO A 38 -10.16 3.95 -1.07
C PRO A 38 -11.38 4.69 -0.51
N SER A 39 -12.02 4.18 0.54
CA SER A 39 -13.21 4.77 1.19
C SER A 39 -14.35 5.06 0.19
N MET A 40 -14.48 4.23 -0.84
CA MET A 40 -15.48 4.35 -1.89
C MET A 40 -15.74 2.96 -2.48
N ASP A 41 -16.95 2.71 -2.95
CA ASP A 41 -17.25 1.59 -3.84
C ASP A 41 -16.72 1.88 -5.25
N VAL A 42 -16.08 0.92 -5.91
CA VAL A 42 -15.52 1.11 -7.26
C VAL A 42 -16.57 1.55 -8.27
N ASN A 43 -17.83 1.14 -8.12
CA ASN A 43 -18.93 1.48 -9.01
C ASN A 43 -19.30 2.97 -8.92
N ASN A 44 -18.95 3.62 -7.81
CA ASN A 44 -19.12 5.06 -7.61
C ASN A 44 -17.93 5.87 -8.16
N PHE A 45 -16.85 5.21 -8.57
CA PHE A 45 -15.72 5.88 -9.22
C PHE A 45 -16.10 6.31 -10.64
N PRO A 46 -15.55 7.44 -11.17
CA PRO A 46 -15.95 7.93 -12.49
C PRO A 46 -15.83 6.86 -13.58
N LYS A 47 -16.94 6.61 -14.29
CA LYS A 47 -17.03 5.63 -15.38
C LYS A 47 -15.96 5.90 -16.44
N ASP A 48 -15.35 4.84 -16.94
CA ASP A 48 -14.28 4.83 -17.95
C ASP A 48 -13.02 5.64 -17.61
N TRP A 49 -12.90 6.20 -16.40
CA TRP A 49 -11.71 6.95 -16.03
C TRP A 49 -10.47 6.05 -15.98
N LEU A 50 -10.62 4.84 -15.42
CA LEU A 50 -9.56 3.84 -15.38
C LEU A 50 -9.25 3.31 -16.79
N GLY A 51 -10.28 3.03 -17.59
CA GLY A 51 -10.12 2.55 -18.96
C GLY A 51 -9.36 3.54 -19.85
N LYS A 52 -9.60 4.85 -19.69
CA LYS A 52 -8.82 5.91 -20.36
C LYS A 52 -7.35 5.94 -19.98
N LEU A 53 -6.97 5.31 -18.88
CA LEU A 53 -5.59 5.17 -18.41
C LEU A 53 -5.04 3.74 -18.63
N ASP A 54 -5.71 2.93 -19.45
CA ASP A 54 -5.37 1.54 -19.73
C ASP A 54 -5.35 0.64 -18.47
N LEU A 55 -6.16 0.97 -17.46
CA LEU A 55 -6.35 0.12 -16.28
C LEU A 55 -7.80 -0.35 -16.17
N LYS A 56 -7.96 -1.57 -15.67
CA LYS A 56 -9.25 -2.13 -15.26
C LYS A 56 -9.16 -2.65 -13.83
N PRO A 57 -10.23 -2.54 -13.04
CA PRO A 57 -10.31 -3.30 -11.81
C PRO A 57 -10.33 -4.80 -12.08
N PHE A 58 -9.70 -5.58 -11.21
CA PHE A 58 -9.74 -7.05 -11.29
C PHE A 58 -10.01 -7.76 -9.95
N ALA A 59 -9.83 -7.09 -8.81
CA ALA A 59 -10.18 -7.63 -7.49
C ALA A 59 -10.48 -6.53 -6.48
N PHE A 60 -11.28 -6.86 -5.46
CA PHE A 60 -11.64 -5.99 -4.35
C PHE A 60 -11.86 -6.85 -3.10
N ASN A 61 -11.61 -6.29 -1.91
CA ASN A 61 -12.01 -6.94 -0.67
C ASN A 61 -13.35 -6.37 -0.16
N ASN A 62 -14.45 -6.93 -0.66
CA ASN A 62 -15.77 -6.48 -0.27
C ASN A 62 -16.20 -7.17 1.02
N MET A 63 -16.00 -6.50 2.17
CA MET A 63 -16.52 -6.97 3.45
C MET A 63 -18.02 -6.69 3.56
N LEU A 64 -18.87 -7.59 3.07
CA LEU A 64 -20.33 -7.57 3.25
C LEU A 64 -20.96 -6.18 2.97
N HIS A 65 -21.23 -5.41 4.03
CA HIS A 65 -21.89 -4.10 4.00
C HIS A 65 -20.95 -2.90 4.15
N LEU A 66 -19.64 -3.15 4.26
CA LEU A 66 -18.62 -2.13 4.41
C LEU A 66 -18.00 -1.77 3.06
N LEU A 67 -17.55 -0.53 2.94
CA LEU A 67 -16.79 -0.09 1.78
C LEU A 67 -15.52 -0.94 1.63
N PRO A 68 -15.11 -1.26 0.39
CA PRO A 68 -13.87 -1.98 0.16
C PRO A 68 -12.68 -1.22 0.74
N THR A 69 -11.75 -1.98 1.31
CA THR A 69 -10.52 -1.44 1.92
C THR A 69 -9.28 -1.67 1.03
N LEU A 70 -9.45 -2.34 -0.10
CA LEU A 70 -8.44 -2.62 -1.12
C LEU A 70 -9.09 -2.70 -2.49
N TRP A 71 -8.57 -1.92 -3.44
CA TRP A 71 -8.82 -2.08 -4.87
C TRP A 71 -7.58 -2.60 -5.57
N CYS A 72 -7.74 -3.63 -6.38
CA CYS A 72 -6.70 -4.18 -7.24
C CYS A 72 -6.99 -3.79 -8.68
N LEU A 73 -6.12 -2.95 -9.24
CA LEU A 73 -6.22 -2.42 -10.59
C LEU A 73 -5.07 -2.97 -11.43
N GLY A 74 -5.32 -3.27 -12.69
CA GLY A 74 -4.31 -3.85 -13.56
C GLY A 74 -4.52 -3.48 -15.01
N LYS A 75 -3.48 -3.62 -15.83
CA LYS A 75 -3.57 -3.24 -17.25
C LYS A 75 -4.66 -3.99 -18.00
N SER A 76 -5.35 -3.27 -18.89
CA SER A 76 -6.51 -3.84 -19.58
C SER A 76 -6.13 -5.03 -20.47
N ASN A 77 -4.94 -5.01 -21.05
CA ASN A 77 -4.39 -6.06 -21.90
C ASN A 77 -3.77 -7.25 -21.14
N LEU A 78 -3.68 -7.20 -19.81
CA LEU A 78 -3.19 -8.30 -18.99
C LEU A 78 -4.36 -9.12 -18.42
N SER A 79 -4.13 -10.44 -18.36
CA SER A 79 -5.01 -11.38 -17.66
C SER A 79 -4.60 -11.43 -16.19
N HIS A 80 -5.56 -11.18 -15.30
CA HIS A 80 -5.37 -11.18 -13.86
C HIS A 80 -6.23 -12.29 -13.27
N VAL A 81 -5.61 -13.22 -12.54
CA VAL A 81 -6.30 -14.33 -11.90
C VAL A 81 -6.13 -14.19 -10.40
N VAL A 82 -7.23 -14.04 -9.68
CA VAL A 82 -7.26 -14.04 -8.21
C VAL A 82 -7.34 -15.50 -7.76
N ILE A 83 -6.24 -16.02 -7.23
CA ILE A 83 -6.16 -17.42 -6.80
C ILE A 83 -6.88 -17.63 -5.46
N TYR A 84 -6.87 -16.61 -4.61
CA TYR A 84 -7.48 -16.65 -3.29
C TYR A 84 -7.82 -15.23 -2.82
N SER A 85 -8.96 -15.07 -2.15
CA SER A 85 -9.38 -13.84 -1.48
C SER A 85 -10.01 -14.21 -0.14
N ASP A 86 -9.58 -13.57 0.93
CA ASP A 86 -10.17 -13.70 2.26
C ASP A 86 -10.55 -12.32 2.78
N ASP A 87 -11.83 -12.16 3.09
CA ASP A 87 -12.40 -10.93 3.61
C ASP A 87 -12.45 -10.94 5.15
N GLN A 88 -11.98 -11.99 5.84
CA GLN A 88 -11.97 -12.05 7.30
C GLN A 88 -10.79 -11.30 7.95
N GLN A 89 -11.09 -10.63 9.07
CA GLN A 89 -10.18 -9.72 9.76
C GLN A 89 -8.83 -10.34 10.16
N ARG A 90 -7.80 -9.48 10.10
CA ARG A 90 -6.40 -9.47 10.64
C ARG A 90 -5.96 -10.50 11.71
N LYS A 91 -6.85 -11.19 12.43
CA LYS A 91 -6.51 -12.15 13.49
C LYS A 91 -6.43 -13.61 13.04
N HIS A 92 -6.93 -13.98 11.87
CA HIS A 92 -6.88 -15.38 11.38
C HIS A 92 -5.85 -15.65 10.28
N LEU A 93 -5.31 -14.61 9.65
CA LEU A 93 -4.28 -14.71 8.60
C LEU A 93 -3.02 -15.47 9.09
N SER A 94 -2.65 -15.32 10.36
CA SER A 94 -1.50 -16.01 10.96
C SER A 94 -1.59 -17.53 10.85
N ASN A 95 -2.73 -18.15 11.20
CA ASN A 95 -2.80 -19.61 11.31
C ASN A 95 -3.31 -20.27 10.01
N SER A 96 -4.20 -19.59 9.28
CA SER A 96 -4.78 -20.09 8.03
C SER A 96 -3.82 -19.99 6.84
N LEU A 97 -3.00 -18.93 6.74
CA LEU A 97 -1.95 -18.84 5.71
C LEU A 97 -0.78 -19.78 6.02
N GLN A 98 -0.37 -19.87 7.29
CA GLN A 98 0.83 -20.60 7.68
C GLN A 98 0.69 -22.13 7.51
N SER A 99 -0.53 -22.66 7.61
CA SER A 99 -0.81 -24.08 7.30
C SER A 99 -0.95 -24.40 5.80
N ARG A 100 -1.15 -23.38 4.95
CA ARG A 100 -1.46 -23.56 3.51
C ARG A 100 -0.45 -22.95 2.54
N ILE A 101 0.47 -22.13 3.04
CA ILE A 101 1.57 -21.51 2.28
C ILE A 101 2.97 -21.88 2.85
N PRO A 102 3.28 -23.13 3.26
CA PRO A 102 4.67 -23.53 3.31
C PRO A 102 5.14 -23.82 1.87
N ASN A 103 6.11 -23.05 1.38
CA ASN A 103 6.85 -23.23 0.12
C ASN A 103 6.30 -22.57 -1.17
N THR A 104 5.28 -21.71 -1.11
CA THR A 104 4.80 -21.01 -2.31
C THR A 104 5.60 -19.74 -2.57
N LEU A 105 5.88 -19.44 -3.85
CA LEU A 105 6.44 -18.17 -4.31
C LEU A 105 5.46 -17.01 -4.00
N CYS A 106 5.48 -16.49 -2.77
CA CYS A 106 4.61 -15.39 -2.36
C CYS A 106 5.39 -14.09 -2.11
N CYS A 107 4.75 -12.99 -2.50
CA CYS A 107 5.09 -11.62 -2.10
C CYS A 107 3.90 -11.07 -1.32
N PHE A 108 4.18 -10.49 -0.15
CA PHE A 108 3.24 -9.70 0.63
C PHE A 108 3.53 -8.24 0.38
N ILE A 109 2.50 -7.48 0.01
CA ILE A 109 2.57 -6.03 -0.06
C ILE A 109 1.39 -5.45 0.69
N GLY A 110 1.63 -4.48 1.54
CA GLY A 110 0.55 -3.95 2.36
C GLY A 110 0.98 -2.97 3.44
N ASP A 111 -0.05 -2.37 4.05
CA ASP A 111 0.08 -1.66 5.32
C ASP A 111 -0.03 -2.66 6.48
N PHE A 112 1.11 -2.94 7.11
CA PHE A 112 1.20 -3.87 8.24
C PHE A 112 0.82 -3.21 9.57
N ASN A 113 0.72 -1.88 9.62
CA ASN A 113 0.56 -1.11 10.85
C ASN A 113 1.63 -1.40 11.93
N ALA A 114 2.80 -1.92 11.52
CA ALA A 114 3.88 -2.31 12.42
C ALA A 114 5.25 -1.85 11.88
N ILE A 115 6.16 -1.58 12.81
CA ILE A 115 7.60 -1.35 12.56
C ILE A 115 8.41 -2.59 12.93
N ILE A 116 9.51 -2.85 12.23
CA ILE A 116 10.41 -3.98 12.51
C ILE A 116 11.54 -3.57 13.46
N SER A 117 11.95 -2.31 13.38
CA SER A 117 13.11 -1.80 14.11
C SER A 117 12.96 -0.31 14.42
N ALA A 118 13.71 0.16 15.41
CA ALA A 118 13.61 1.53 15.89
C ALA A 118 13.97 2.57 14.82
N ASP A 119 14.82 2.22 13.85
CA ASP A 119 15.20 3.10 12.74
C ASP A 119 14.07 3.35 11.74
N GLU A 120 12.98 2.59 11.80
CA GLU A 120 11.76 2.79 11.03
C GLU A 120 10.74 3.70 11.72
N TYR A 121 11.12 4.27 12.86
CA TYR A 121 10.38 5.27 13.59
C TYR A 121 11.18 6.56 13.71
N LYS A 122 10.51 7.69 13.51
CA LYS A 122 11.05 9.02 13.78
C LYS A 122 9.99 9.86 14.46
N GLY A 123 10.25 10.22 15.71
CA GLY A 123 9.34 11.03 16.52
C GLY A 123 9.90 11.25 17.92
N ASN A 124 9.17 11.99 18.73
CA ASN A 124 9.62 12.40 20.07
C ASN A 124 9.27 11.42 21.20
N HIS A 125 8.58 10.32 20.90
CA HIS A 125 8.17 9.33 21.88
C HIS A 125 8.93 8.02 21.69
N TRP A 126 9.14 7.29 22.78
CA TRP A 126 9.68 5.94 22.72
C TRP A 126 8.66 5.01 22.07
N THR A 127 9.12 4.16 21.15
CA THR A 127 8.29 3.10 20.57
C THR A 127 8.10 1.97 21.59
N SER A 128 6.90 1.41 21.65
CA SER A 128 6.70 0.15 22.38
C SER A 128 7.50 -0.95 21.68
N SER A 129 8.37 -1.63 22.42
CA SER A 129 9.23 -2.69 21.88
C SER A 129 8.44 -3.97 21.57
N ILE A 130 7.34 -4.23 22.28
CA ILE A 130 6.61 -5.52 22.20
C ILE A 130 5.99 -5.73 20.81
N PRO A 131 5.15 -4.82 20.26
CA PRO A 131 4.55 -5.05 18.93
C PRO A 131 5.59 -5.10 17.80
N MET A 132 6.71 -4.39 17.99
CA MET A 132 7.84 -4.40 17.05
C MET A 132 8.57 -5.75 17.08
N GLN A 133 8.85 -6.28 18.28
CA GLN A 133 9.46 -7.59 18.47
C GLN A 133 8.55 -8.70 17.95
N ASP A 134 7.25 -8.66 18.26
CA ASP A 134 6.27 -9.64 17.77
C ASP A 134 6.25 -9.68 16.24
N PHE A 135 6.21 -8.51 15.59
CA PHE A 135 6.22 -8.43 14.13
C PHE A 135 7.54 -8.91 13.51
N PHE A 136 8.68 -8.56 14.13
CA PHE A 136 9.98 -9.07 13.71
C PHE A 136 10.09 -10.59 13.86
N HIS A 137 9.69 -11.15 15.01
CA HIS A 137 9.71 -12.58 15.26
C HIS A 137 8.77 -13.34 14.32
N TRP A 138 7.57 -12.83 14.07
CA TRP A 138 6.66 -13.38 13.07
C TRP A 138 7.32 -13.42 11.68
N SER A 139 7.98 -12.34 11.28
CA SER A 139 8.66 -12.28 9.98
C SER A 139 9.80 -13.29 9.86
N VAL A 140 10.68 -13.35 10.86
CA VAL A 140 11.86 -14.23 10.85
C VAL A 140 11.43 -15.69 10.90
N SER A 141 10.43 -16.01 11.72
CA SER A 141 9.91 -17.38 11.87
C SER A 141 9.25 -17.91 10.58
N ASN A 142 8.78 -17.02 9.72
CA ASN A 142 8.22 -17.37 8.41
C ASN A 142 9.22 -17.17 7.26
N HIS A 143 10.50 -16.89 7.56
CA HIS A 143 11.55 -16.67 6.56
C HIS A 143 11.19 -15.58 5.53
N TYR A 144 10.52 -14.51 5.97
CA TYR A 144 10.23 -13.38 5.10
C TYR A 144 11.39 -12.39 5.07
N ILE A 145 11.74 -11.98 3.86
CA ILE A 145 12.74 -10.96 3.58
C ILE A 145 12.01 -9.67 3.23
N HIS A 146 12.22 -8.63 4.04
CA HIS A 146 11.67 -7.30 3.79
C HIS A 146 12.56 -6.53 2.83
N ILE A 147 12.00 -6.06 1.73
CA ILE A 147 12.76 -5.29 0.74
C ILE A 147 12.90 -3.85 1.23
N PRO A 148 14.08 -3.22 1.14
CA PRO A 148 14.23 -1.80 1.43
C PRO A 148 13.35 -0.94 0.52
N THR A 149 12.70 0.07 1.10
CA THR A 149 11.94 1.04 0.30
C THR A 149 12.93 1.92 -0.47
N LEU A 150 12.76 1.99 -1.79
CA LEU A 150 13.49 2.96 -2.62
C LEU A 150 12.88 4.35 -2.45
N GLY A 151 13.71 5.36 -2.23
CA GLY A 151 13.25 6.74 -2.01
C GLY A 151 12.99 7.05 -0.54
N ASN A 152 11.76 7.45 -0.19
CA ASN A 152 11.45 7.86 1.17
C ASN A 152 11.30 6.66 2.10
N LYS A 153 12.13 6.60 3.14
CA LYS A 153 12.11 5.51 4.13
C LYS A 153 10.77 5.38 4.87
N PHE A 154 10.13 6.51 5.17
CA PHE A 154 8.88 6.53 5.94
C PHE A 154 7.67 6.59 5.00
N THR A 155 6.70 5.71 5.21
CA THR A 155 5.51 5.61 4.35
C THR A 155 4.30 6.29 4.97
N TRP A 156 4.32 6.52 6.28
CA TRP A 156 3.27 7.15 7.06
C TRP A 156 3.78 8.36 7.85
N SER A 157 2.98 9.43 7.89
CA SER A 157 3.17 10.58 8.78
C SER A 157 1.87 10.96 9.49
N ASN A 158 1.99 11.44 10.73
CA ASN A 158 0.87 12.03 11.46
C ASN A 158 0.46 13.43 10.96
N GLY A 159 1.17 13.98 9.96
CA GLY A 159 0.86 15.28 9.34
C GLY A 159 1.13 16.50 10.22
N ARG A 160 1.72 16.33 11.41
CA ARG A 160 2.09 17.43 12.32
C ARG A 160 3.45 18.01 11.95
N LYS A 161 3.83 19.13 12.56
CA LYS A 161 5.10 19.83 12.28
C LYS A 161 6.00 19.87 13.53
N GLY A 162 7.29 20.05 13.28
CA GLY A 162 8.29 20.24 14.34
C GLY A 162 8.34 19.04 15.28
N ARG A 163 8.43 19.31 16.59
CA ARG A 163 8.54 18.30 17.65
C ARG A 163 7.34 17.35 17.77
N GLN A 164 6.21 17.68 17.15
CA GLN A 164 5.01 16.84 17.15
C GLN A 164 4.95 15.93 15.92
N LEU A 165 5.85 16.09 14.94
CA LEU A 165 5.93 15.23 13.77
C LEU A 165 6.30 13.82 14.19
N THR A 166 5.56 12.84 13.68
CA THR A 166 5.90 11.43 13.79
C THR A 166 5.80 10.80 12.42
N GLU A 167 6.84 10.07 12.04
CA GLU A 167 6.97 9.37 10.78
C GLU A 167 7.27 7.89 11.07
N LYS A 168 6.66 6.99 10.30
CA LYS A 168 6.80 5.54 10.44
C LYS A 168 6.87 4.89 9.08
N ARG A 169 7.58 3.78 8.98
CA ARG A 169 7.44 2.84 7.86
C ARG A 169 6.36 1.83 8.24
N LEU A 170 5.20 1.85 7.58
CA LEU A 170 4.10 0.93 7.86
C LEU A 170 3.75 0.08 6.65
N ASP A 171 3.93 0.65 5.45
CA ASP A 171 3.76 -0.02 4.17
C ASP A 171 5.04 -0.74 3.79
N ARG A 172 4.93 -2.01 3.45
CA ARG A 172 6.09 -2.87 3.19
C ARG A 172 5.79 -3.84 2.08
N GLU A 173 6.89 -4.30 1.51
CA GLU A 173 6.94 -5.46 0.67
C GLU A 173 7.84 -6.52 1.31
N ALA A 174 7.34 -7.74 1.40
CA ALA A 174 8.03 -8.86 2.02
C ALA A 174 7.89 -10.11 1.15
N TYR A 175 9.01 -10.75 0.83
CA TYR A 175 9.06 -11.95 0.00
C TYR A 175 9.37 -13.18 0.84
N SER A 176 8.78 -14.31 0.49
CA SER A 176 9.37 -15.59 0.87
C SER A 176 10.75 -15.75 0.20
N VAL A 177 11.67 -16.47 0.85
CA VAL A 177 13.02 -16.72 0.31
C VAL A 177 12.97 -17.29 -1.12
N LEU A 178 12.08 -18.25 -1.36
CA LEU A 178 11.92 -18.88 -2.66
C LEU A 178 11.38 -17.89 -3.71
N ALA A 179 10.42 -17.03 -3.33
CA ALA A 179 9.91 -15.99 -4.23
C ALA A 179 11.01 -15.03 -4.67
N LEU A 180 11.83 -14.56 -3.73
CA LEU A 180 12.90 -13.61 -4.04
C LEU A 180 13.91 -14.18 -5.03
N ALA A 181 14.22 -15.47 -4.94
CA ALA A 181 15.10 -16.16 -5.89
C ALA A 181 14.47 -16.35 -7.28
N ALA A 182 13.14 -16.41 -7.36
CA ALA A 182 12.40 -16.61 -8.61
C ALA A 182 11.95 -15.31 -9.29
N VAL A 183 11.98 -14.17 -8.59
CA VAL A 183 11.66 -12.86 -9.19
C VAL A 183 12.71 -12.56 -10.27
N PRO A 184 12.31 -12.46 -11.56
CA PRO A 184 13.25 -12.10 -12.61
C PRO A 184 13.85 -10.73 -12.29
N ALA A 185 15.15 -10.56 -12.53
CA ALA A 185 15.79 -9.25 -12.48
C ALA A 185 14.99 -8.26 -13.35
N GLY A 186 14.31 -7.30 -12.72
CA GLY A 186 13.54 -6.26 -13.41
C GLY A 186 12.05 -6.14 -13.07
N VAL A 187 11.49 -6.92 -12.14
CA VAL A 187 10.18 -6.56 -11.54
C VAL A 187 10.41 -5.48 -10.50
N ALA A 188 9.97 -4.26 -10.79
CA ALA A 188 10.04 -3.13 -9.88
C ALA A 188 8.71 -3.00 -9.11
N VAL A 189 8.80 -3.08 -7.80
CA VAL A 189 7.66 -2.86 -6.91
C VAL A 189 7.91 -1.60 -6.08
N ALA A 190 6.90 -0.74 -5.99
CA ALA A 190 7.01 0.54 -5.32
C ALA A 190 5.84 0.78 -4.36
N THR A 191 6.15 1.24 -3.14
CA THR A 191 5.17 1.75 -2.18
C THR A 191 5.11 3.26 -2.30
N VAL A 192 3.92 3.84 -2.45
CA VAL A 192 3.73 5.29 -2.51
C VAL A 192 3.66 5.84 -1.10
N SER A 193 4.69 6.59 -0.70
CA SER A 193 4.73 7.26 0.60
C SER A 193 3.89 8.54 0.63
N ASP A 194 3.54 9.00 1.84
CA ASP A 194 2.91 10.32 2.06
C ASP A 194 3.72 11.48 1.43
N LEU A 195 5.05 11.34 1.31
CA LEU A 195 5.91 12.35 0.68
C LEU A 195 5.82 12.34 -0.85
N GLU A 196 5.83 11.16 -1.47
CA GLU A 196 5.63 11.01 -2.91
C GLU A 196 4.23 11.44 -3.33
N PHE A 197 3.23 11.10 -2.52
CA PHE A 197 1.89 11.64 -2.65
C PHE A 197 1.89 13.18 -2.65
N ASN A 198 2.62 13.81 -1.72
CA ASN A 198 2.78 15.26 -1.69
C ASN A 198 3.54 15.80 -2.91
N LEU A 199 4.49 15.08 -3.49
CA LEU A 199 5.15 15.46 -4.74
C LEU A 199 4.16 15.44 -5.91
N TYR A 200 3.41 14.35 -6.07
CA TYR A 200 2.38 14.22 -7.10
C TYR A 200 1.28 15.29 -6.94
N GLY A 201 0.91 15.60 -5.69
CA GLY A 201 -0.08 16.62 -5.32
C GLY A 201 0.41 18.06 -5.47
N LYS A 202 1.62 18.40 -5.01
CA LYS A 202 2.22 19.75 -5.16
C LYS A 202 2.39 20.13 -6.62
N MET A 203 2.82 19.19 -7.46
CA MET A 203 2.92 19.44 -8.89
C MET A 203 1.53 19.65 -9.53
N ALA A 204 0.44 19.22 -8.87
CA ALA A 204 -0.94 19.27 -9.40
C ALA A 204 -1.68 20.52 -8.96
N ASN A 205 -1.28 21.08 -7.82
CA ASN A 205 -1.70 22.39 -7.35
C ASN A 205 -0.53 23.03 -6.56
N PRO A 206 0.28 23.90 -7.18
CA PRO A 206 1.52 24.43 -6.61
C PRO A 206 1.37 25.17 -5.27
N THR A 207 0.15 25.62 -4.96
CA THR A 207 -0.15 26.45 -3.78
C THR A 207 -0.51 25.64 -2.54
N HIS A 208 -0.78 24.33 -2.65
CA HIS A 208 -1.24 23.51 -1.52
C HIS A 208 -0.19 22.47 -1.07
N ARG A 209 0.31 22.62 0.16
CA ARG A 209 0.91 21.49 0.92
C ARG A 209 -0.24 20.75 1.61
N TYR A 210 -0.44 19.48 1.28
CA TYR A 210 -1.46 18.65 1.92
C TYR A 210 -1.04 18.32 3.36
N SER A 211 -1.43 19.18 4.31
CA SER A 211 -1.42 18.81 5.72
C SER A 211 -2.64 17.93 5.98
N GLY A 212 -2.43 16.70 6.45
CA GLY A 212 -3.46 15.73 6.80
C GLY A 212 -4.35 16.16 7.98
N LYS A 213 -5.09 17.25 7.85
CA LYS A 213 -6.21 17.57 8.73
C LYS A 213 -7.49 17.02 8.09
N MET A 214 -8.10 16.05 8.76
CA MET A 214 -9.50 15.72 8.57
C MET A 214 -10.32 17.01 8.79
N ALA A 215 -10.94 17.52 7.74
CA ALA A 215 -12.08 18.41 7.91
C ALA A 215 -13.25 17.52 8.35
N LYS A 216 -13.72 17.71 9.58
CA LYS A 216 -15.04 17.21 9.99
C LYS A 216 -16.07 17.91 9.10
N LEU A 217 -16.84 17.14 8.34
CA LEU A 217 -18.04 17.64 7.69
C LEU A 217 -19.17 17.56 8.74
N ASN A 218 -19.71 18.74 9.07
CA ASN A 218 -21.06 18.87 9.62
C ASN A 218 -22.07 18.72 8.48
#